data_AF-A0A9D6P0F1-F1
#
_entry.id   AF-A0A9D6P0F1-F1
#
_cell.length_a   1.000
_cell.length_b   1.000
_cell.length_c   1.000
_cell.angle_alpha   90.00
_cell.angle_beta   90.00
_cell.angle_gamma   90.00
#
_symmetry.space_group_name_H-M   'P 1'
#
loop_
_entity.id
_entity.type
_entity.pdbx_description
1 polymer ?
#
loop_
_entity_poly.entity_id
_entity_poly.type
_entity_poly.pdbx_seq_one_letter_code
_entity_poly.pdbx_strand_id
1 'polypeptide(L)'
;MAKYALGIDYGTESGRALLVEVATGREVATSVCSYPDGVIDRALPGSEVQLGPDWALQNPADYLLVLERAVPQVLTGVHPADVIGIGIDFTACT
;
A
#
# COMPACT_ATOMS: atom_id res chain seq x y z
N MET A 1 -6.24 20.57 -17.93
CA MET A 1 -5.69 19.21 -17.74
C MET A 1 -6.30 18.62 -16.49
N ALA A 2 -6.61 17.32 -16.51
CA ALA A 2 -7.16 16.64 -15.33
C ALA A 2 -6.15 16.67 -14.19
N LYS A 3 -6.64 16.77 -12.95
CA LYS A 3 -5.84 16.69 -11.73
C LYS A 3 -6.16 15.41 -11.00
N TYR A 4 -5.16 14.84 -10.34
CA TYR A 4 -5.26 13.54 -9.70
C TYR A 4 -4.85 13.61 -8.23
N ALA A 5 -5.47 12.75 -7.44
CA ALA A 5 -5.03 12.42 -6.09
C ALA A 5 -4.58 10.95 -6.07
N LEU A 6 -3.51 10.66 -5.34
CA LEU A 6 -3.03 9.31 -5.10
C LEU A 6 -3.53 8.83 -3.72
N GLY A 7 -4.28 7.74 -3.68
CA GLY A 7 -4.63 7.04 -2.46
C GLY A 7 -3.77 5.80 -2.29
N ILE A 8 -3.41 5.48 -1.04
CA ILE A 8 -2.78 4.21 -0.70
C ILE A 8 -3.54 3.58 0.48
N ASP A 9 -4.18 2.44 0.20
CA ASP A 9 -4.89 1.62 1.19
C ASP A 9 -3.96 0.51 1.67
N TYR A 10 -3.54 0.58 2.93
CA TYR A 10 -2.74 -0.44 3.60
C TYR A 10 -3.64 -1.42 4.38
N GLY A 11 -3.97 -2.53 3.71
CA GLY A 11 -4.68 -3.66 4.29
C GLY A 11 -3.77 -4.57 5.12
N THR A 12 -4.33 -5.72 5.54
CA THR A 12 -3.64 -6.68 6.41
C THR A 12 -2.56 -7.50 5.69
N GLU A 13 -2.78 -7.88 4.44
CA GLU A 13 -1.86 -8.76 3.68
C GLU A 13 -1.27 -8.09 2.42
N SER A 14 -1.70 -6.87 2.13
CA SER A 14 -1.27 -6.12 0.95
C SER A 14 -1.58 -4.64 1.10
N GLY A 15 -0.87 -3.82 0.33
CA GLY A 15 -1.24 -2.44 0.11
C GLY A 15 -1.69 -2.20 -1.33
N ARG A 16 -2.59 -1.24 -1.55
CA ARG A 16 -3.13 -0.88 -2.85
C ARG A 16 -2.92 0.60 -3.13
N ALA A 17 -2.27 0.93 -4.24
CA ALA A 17 -2.23 2.28 -4.78
C ALA A 17 -3.41 2.51 -5.71
N LEU A 18 -4.05 3.67 -5.59
CA LEU A 18 -5.22 4.08 -6.37
C LEU A 18 -5.01 5.51 -6.88
N LEU A 19 -5.11 5.72 -8.19
CA LEU A 19 -5.11 7.05 -8.77
C LEU A 19 -6.55 7.49 -9.07
N VAL A 20 -6.95 8.65 -8.55
CA VAL A 20 -8.32 9.18 -8.67
C VAL A 20 -8.30 10.53 -9.37
N GLU A 21 -9.18 10.72 -10.36
CA GLU A 21 -9.42 12.01 -10.98
C GLU A 21 -10.21 12.94 -10.05
N VAL A 22 -9.63 14.08 -9.69
CA VAL A 22 -10.16 14.99 -8.67
C VAL A 22 -11.53 15.56 -9.04
N ALA A 23 -11.75 15.88 -10.32
CA ALA A 23 -12.98 16.54 -10.75
C ALA A 23 -14.21 15.62 -10.72
N THR A 24 -14.01 14.30 -10.83
CA THR A 24 -15.09 13.33 -11.04
C THR A 24 -15.14 12.25 -9.95
N GLY A 25 -14.06 12.07 -9.18
CA GLY A 25 -13.90 10.93 -8.28
C GLY A 25 -13.65 9.61 -9.01
N ARG A 26 -13.42 9.63 -10.32
CA ARG A 26 -13.23 8.43 -11.11
C ARG A 26 -11.88 7.78 -10.80
N GLU A 27 -11.91 6.49 -10.50
CA GLU A 27 -10.71 5.66 -10.41
C GLU A 27 -10.08 5.48 -11.80
N VAL A 28 -8.83 5.88 -11.94
CA VAL A 28 -8.10 5.92 -13.21
C VAL A 28 -7.23 4.68 -13.37
N ALA A 29 -6.57 4.28 -12.30
CA ALA A 29 -5.68 3.14 -12.25
C ALA A 29 -5.58 2.63 -10.81
N THR A 30 -5.36 1.33 -10.66
CA THR A 30 -5.15 0.67 -9.37
C THR A 30 -4.03 -0.36 -9.50
N SER A 31 -3.25 -0.56 -8.45
CA SER A 31 -2.23 -1.59 -8.37
C SER A 31 -2.10 -2.09 -6.94
N VAL A 32 -1.92 -3.40 -6.77
CA VAL A 32 -1.80 -4.06 -5.47
C VAL A 32 -0.41 -4.64 -5.32
N CYS A 33 0.18 -4.46 -4.14
CA CYS A 33 1.43 -5.09 -3.72
C CYS A 33 1.14 -5.95 -2.49
N SER A 34 1.17 -7.28 -2.65
CA SER A 34 1.16 -8.21 -1.52
C SER A 34 2.39 -8.00 -0.65
N TYR A 35 2.21 -8.11 0.67
CA TYR A 35 3.31 -8.08 1.64
C TYR A 35 4.04 -9.43 1.61
N PRO A 36 5.34 -9.46 1.27
CA PRO A 36 6.13 -10.69 1.29
C PRO A 36 6.08 -11.46 2.61
N ASP A 37 6.10 -10.77 3.75
CA ASP A 37 6.04 -11.42 5.07
C ASP A 37 4.61 -11.61 5.58
N GLY A 38 3.63 -10.98 4.94
CA GLY A 38 2.21 -11.11 5.29
C GLY A 38 1.93 -10.77 6.76
N VAL A 39 1.05 -11.55 7.38
CA VAL A 39 0.85 -11.53 8.83
C VAL A 39 1.85 -12.50 9.47
N ILE A 40 2.64 -11.98 10.39
CA ILE A 40 3.64 -12.74 11.12
C ILE A 40 3.01 -13.19 12.45
N ASP A 41 2.37 -14.36 12.45
CA ASP A 41 1.63 -14.92 13.60
C ASP A 41 2.22 -16.23 14.14
N ARG A 42 3.21 -16.82 13.44
CA ARG A 42 3.84 -18.09 13.82
C ARG A 42 5.28 -17.97 14.27
N ALA A 43 6.12 -17.31 13.48
CA ALA A 43 7.55 -17.19 13.75
C ALA A 43 8.12 -15.92 13.13
N LEU A 44 9.15 -15.33 13.74
CA LEU A 44 9.80 -14.15 13.18
C LEU A 44 10.51 -14.51 11.85
N PRO A 45 10.30 -13.75 10.76
CA PRO A 45 10.90 -14.04 9.46
C PRO A 45 12.42 -14.18 9.54
N GLY A 46 12.96 -15.21 8.87
CA GLY A 46 14.40 -15.48 8.85
C GLY A 46 14.99 -16.01 10.16
N SER A 47 14.18 -16.43 11.13
CA SER A 47 14.65 -16.97 12.41
C SER A 47 13.87 -18.22 12.86
N GLU A 48 14.35 -18.89 13.91
CA GLU A 48 13.67 -20.02 14.55
C GLU A 48 12.73 -19.59 15.70
N VAL A 49 12.64 -18.28 15.99
CA VAL A 49 11.84 -17.76 17.11
C VAL A 49 10.35 -17.92 16.84
N GLN A 50 9.70 -18.81 17.59
CA GLN A 50 8.25 -19.01 17.55
C GLN A 50 7.53 -17.92 18.35
N LEU A 51 6.40 -17.46 17.83
CA LEU A 51 5.52 -16.52 18.51
C LEU A 51 4.54 -17.27 19.42
N GLY A 52 4.11 -16.58 20.48
CA GLY A 52 3.09 -17.09 21.38
C GLY A 52 1.69 -17.01 20.77
N PRO A 53 0.65 -17.52 21.46
CA PRO A 53 -0.73 -17.34 21.04
C PRO A 53 -1.09 -15.85 20.93
N ASP A 54 -1.98 -15.53 20.00
CA ASP A 54 -2.56 -14.20 19.75
C ASP A 54 -1.54 -13.11 19.35
N TRP A 55 -0.32 -13.49 18.97
CA TRP A 55 0.60 -12.57 18.29
C TRP A 55 0.19 -12.39 16.83
N ALA A 56 0.13 -11.13 16.38
CA ALA A 56 -0.02 -10.76 14.98
C ALA A 56 0.87 -9.56 14.72
N LEU A 57 2.04 -9.81 14.10
CA LEU A 57 3.01 -8.77 13.74
C LEU A 57 2.98 -8.52 12.23
N GLN A 58 3.54 -7.39 11.82
CA GLN A 58 3.81 -7.07 10.42
C GLN A 58 5.25 -6.58 10.26
N ASN A 59 5.82 -6.78 9.06
CA ASN A 59 7.10 -6.19 8.69
C ASN A 59 6.88 -4.78 8.10
N PRO A 60 7.36 -3.69 8.75
CA PRO A 60 7.17 -2.34 8.21
C PRO A 60 7.90 -2.09 6.88
N ALA A 61 8.90 -2.90 6.53
CA ALA A 61 9.55 -2.82 5.22
C ALA A 61 8.58 -3.16 4.07
N ASP A 62 7.57 -4.00 4.32
CA ASP A 62 6.58 -4.37 3.31
C ASP A 62 5.68 -3.18 2.92
N TYR A 63 5.50 -2.21 3.81
CA TYR A 63 4.77 -0.98 3.49
C TYR A 63 5.51 -0.11 2.48
N LEU A 64 6.86 -0.11 2.54
CA LEU A 64 7.69 0.62 1.58
C LEU A 64 7.61 -0.02 0.20
N LEU A 65 7.47 -1.35 0.12
CA LEU A 65 7.29 -2.04 -1.16
C LEU A 65 6.03 -1.60 -1.90
N VAL A 66 4.96 -1.19 -1.18
CA VAL A 66 3.76 -0.62 -1.80
C VAL A 66 4.11 0.68 -2.54
N LEU A 67 4.91 1.55 -1.92
CA LEU A 67 5.38 2.78 -2.53
C LEU A 67 6.31 2.51 -3.71
N GLU A 68 7.20 1.54 -3.58
CA GLU A 68 8.19 1.23 -4.61
C GLU A 68 7.60 0.47 -5.80
N ARG A 69 6.57 -0.34 -5.59
CA ARG A 69 6.04 -1.26 -6.61
C ARG A 69 4.67 -0.85 -7.13
N ALA A 70 3.72 -0.48 -6.28
CA ALA A 70 2.35 -0.18 -6.70
C ALA A 70 2.20 1.25 -7.24
N VAL A 71 2.84 2.24 -6.59
CA VAL A 71 2.72 3.65 -7.00
C VAL A 71 3.25 3.90 -8.43
N PRO A 72 4.43 3.40 -8.85
CA PRO A 72 4.89 3.63 -10.22
C PRO A 72 3.95 3.06 -11.28
N GLN A 73 3.27 1.94 -10.98
CA GLN A 73 2.34 1.31 -11.91
C GLN A 73 1.13 2.21 -12.19
N VAL A 74 0.53 2.81 -11.15
CA VAL A 74 -0.65 3.68 -11.32
C VAL A 74 -0.32 5.06 -11.89
N LEU A 75 0.95 5.47 -11.86
CA LEU A 75 1.42 6.74 -12.42
C LEU A 75 1.86 6.64 -13.89
N THR A 76 1.80 5.45 -14.50
CA THR A 76 2.20 5.26 -15.89
C THR A 76 1.36 6.14 -16.83
N GLY A 77 2.01 7.05 -17.56
CA GLY A 77 1.35 7.96 -18.50
C GLY A 77 0.72 9.20 -17.86
N VAL A 78 0.93 9.42 -16.56
CA VAL A 78 0.46 10.62 -15.83
C VAL A 78 1.62 11.58 -15.64
N HIS A 79 1.41 12.86 -15.93
CA HIS A 79 2.44 13.86 -15.68
C HIS A 79 2.55 14.13 -14.17
N PRO A 80 3.74 14.06 -13.54
CA PRO A 80 3.88 14.18 -12.07
C PRO A 80 3.27 15.45 -11.47
N ALA A 81 3.35 16.59 -12.18
CA ALA A 81 2.77 17.86 -11.73
C ALA A 81 1.21 17.90 -11.75
N ASP A 82 0.56 16.86 -12.28
CA ASP A 82 -0.90 16.71 -12.23
C ASP A 82 -1.37 15.87 -11.04
N VAL A 83 -0.48 15.19 -10.33
CA VAL A 83 -0.76 14.57 -9.03
C VAL A 83 -0.59 15.64 -7.95
N ILE A 84 -1.69 16.12 -7.39
CA ILE A 84 -1.72 17.30 -6.51
C ILE A 84 -1.82 16.97 -5.02
N GLY A 85 -1.87 15.69 -4.68
CA GLY A 85 -1.94 15.23 -3.29
C GLY A 85 -1.82 13.72 -3.18
N ILE A 86 -1.42 13.28 -1.98
CA ILE A 86 -1.37 11.89 -1.57
C ILE A 86 -2.10 11.73 -0.24
N GLY A 87 -2.89 10.67 -0.12
CA GLY A 87 -3.54 10.25 1.11
C GLY A 87 -3.26 8.79 1.38
N ILE A 88 -3.24 8.41 2.65
CA ILE A 88 -3.13 7.01 3.07
C ILE A 88 -4.29 6.67 3.98
N ASP A 89 -4.72 5.41 3.92
CA ASP A 89 -5.56 4.77 4.90
C ASP A 89 -4.88 3.46 5.34
N PHE A 90 -5.13 3.07 6.58
CA PHE A 90 -4.46 1.95 7.23
C PHE A 90 -5.49 1.18 8.05
N THR A 91 -5.22 -0.12 8.22
CA THR A 91 -5.81 -0.89 9.32
C THR A 91 -5.61 -0.16 10.66
N ALA A 92 -6.62 -0.19 11.52
CA ALA A 92 -6.64 0.61 12.73
C ALA A 92 -5.89 -0.08 13.89
N CYS A 93 -5.00 0.66 14.56
CA CYS A 93 -4.20 0.19 15.69
C CYS A 93 -3.20 -0.94 15.33
N THR A 94 -2.50 -0.73 14.21
CA THR A 94 -1.46 -1.62 13.66
C THR A 94 -0.07 -1.24 14.14
#